data_AF-A0A3D6CJT6-F1
#
_entry.id   AF-A0A3D6CJT6-F1
#
_cell.length_a   1.000
_cell.length_b   1.000
_cell.length_c   1.000
_cell.angle_alpha   90.00
_cell.angle_beta   90.00
_cell.angle_gamma   90.00
#
_symmetry.space_group_name_H-M   'P 1'
#
loop_
_entity.id
_entity.type
_entity.pdbx_description
1 polymer ?
#
loop_
_entity_poly.entity_id
_entity_poly.type
_entity_poly.pdbx_seq_one_letter_code
_entity_poly.pdbx_strand_id
1 'polypeptide(L)'
;MSTKVDYNEEVLSQAQTRRATVEFINIVNDLWYDKSIELVLFRNPLVDKRASEVLNLIAYAKEFVSKPISIQDALDIAKAIQQLDLPSSKLDIGKLAYECYLNSKNSGDKVAFVQQKLKNATAAKDIRPKDVVL
;
A
#
# COMPACT_ATOMS: atom_id res chain seq x y z
N MET A 1 2.63 35.02 -19.45
CA MET A 1 1.87 33.76 -19.32
C MET A 1 2.79 32.60 -19.69
N SER A 2 3.23 31.83 -18.70
CA SER A 2 4.05 30.63 -18.89
C SER A 2 3.13 29.41 -18.78
N THR A 3 2.42 29.07 -19.85
CA THR A 3 1.37 28.02 -19.85
C THR A 3 1.81 26.71 -20.52
N LYS A 4 2.95 26.69 -21.22
CA LYS A 4 3.43 25.51 -21.96
C LYS A 4 4.34 24.57 -21.17
N VAL A 5 5.06 25.08 -20.16
CA VAL A 5 5.92 24.25 -19.30
C VAL A 5 5.08 23.40 -18.33
N ASP A 6 3.88 23.86 -17.98
CA ASP A 6 3.01 23.24 -16.97
C ASP A 6 2.29 21.97 -17.49
N TYR A 7 1.73 22.01 -18.71
CA TYR A 7 0.93 20.91 -19.24
C TYR A 7 1.72 19.61 -19.45
N ASN A 8 2.93 19.69 -20.01
CA ASN A 8 3.73 18.48 -20.27
C ASN A 8 4.18 17.83 -18.95
N GLU A 9 4.57 18.63 -17.96
CA GLU A 9 4.93 18.14 -16.63
C GLU A 9 3.73 17.48 -15.93
N GLU A 10 2.54 18.08 -16.04
CA GLU A 10 1.31 17.50 -15.50
C GLU A 10 0.99 16.15 -16.15
N VAL A 11 1.07 16.05 -17.48
CA VAL A 11 0.85 14.80 -18.22
C VAL A 11 1.85 13.72 -17.79
N LEU A 12 3.14 14.08 -17.63
CA LEU A 12 4.17 13.16 -17.17
C LEU A 12 3.91 12.69 -15.73
N SER A 13 3.54 13.60 -14.83
CA SER A 13 3.19 13.30 -13.44
C SER A 13 1.98 12.35 -13.34
N GLN A 14 0.94 12.58 -14.16
CA GLN A 14 -0.21 11.68 -14.23
C GLN A 14 0.17 10.29 -14.74
N ALA A 15 1.03 10.22 -15.77
CA ALA A 15 1.51 8.95 -16.31
C ALA A 15 2.35 8.17 -15.26
N GLN A 16 3.23 8.85 -14.53
CA GLN A 16 4.00 8.27 -13.43
C GLN A 16 3.09 7.76 -12.31
N THR A 17 2.12 8.57 -11.89
CA THR A 17 1.14 8.21 -10.87
C THR A 17 0.36 6.95 -11.26
N ARG A 18 -0.10 6.87 -12.51
CA ARG A 18 -0.80 5.68 -13.02
C ARG A 18 0.09 4.44 -13.04
N ARG A 19 1.35 4.57 -13.47
CA ARG A 19 2.33 3.46 -13.45
C ARG A 19 2.57 2.96 -12.02
N ALA A 20 2.82 3.86 -11.08
CA ALA A 20 2.99 3.54 -9.67
C ALA A 20 1.74 2.85 -9.08
N THR A 21 0.55 3.29 -9.48
CA THR A 21 -0.71 2.66 -9.05
C THR A 21 -0.86 1.24 -9.57
N VAL A 22 -0.51 1.00 -10.84
CA VAL A 22 -0.54 -0.35 -11.43
C VAL A 22 0.47 -1.27 -10.74
N GLU A 23 1.69 -0.78 -10.50
CA GLU A 23 2.71 -1.52 -9.76
C GLU A 23 2.24 -1.86 -8.34
N PHE A 24 1.62 -0.90 -7.65
CA PHE A 24 1.04 -1.10 -6.33
C PHE A 24 -0.05 -2.18 -6.34
N ILE A 25 -0.96 -2.15 -7.33
CA ILE A 25 -2.01 -3.16 -7.48
C ILE A 25 -1.42 -4.55 -7.71
N ASN A 26 -0.37 -4.66 -8.54
CA ASN A 26 0.30 -5.94 -8.75
C ASN A 26 0.85 -6.50 -7.43
N ILE A 27 1.54 -5.68 -6.63
CA ILE A 27 2.06 -6.12 -5.32
C ILE A 27 0.92 -6.51 -4.37
N VAL A 28 -0.19 -5.76 -4.35
CA VAL A 28 -1.38 -6.12 -3.56
C VAL A 28 -1.88 -7.52 -3.93
N ASN A 29 -1.97 -7.80 -5.23
CA ASN A 29 -2.43 -9.09 -5.74
C ASN A 29 -1.43 -10.20 -5.40
N ASP A 30 -0.14 -10.01 -5.67
CA ASP A 30 0.93 -10.98 -5.37
C ASP A 30 0.92 -11.34 -3.88
N LEU A 31 0.82 -10.34 -2.99
CA LEU A 31 0.73 -10.56 -1.55
C LEU A 31 -0.50 -11.37 -1.14
N TRP A 32 -1.65 -11.12 -1.79
CA TRP A 32 -2.88 -11.83 -1.48
C TRP A 32 -2.86 -13.28 -1.97
N TYR A 33 -2.50 -13.50 -3.23
CA TYR A 33 -2.48 -14.83 -3.86
C TYR A 33 -1.33 -15.70 -3.35
N ASP A 34 -0.11 -15.17 -3.26
CA ASP A 34 1.08 -15.98 -2.98
C ASP A 34 1.37 -16.10 -1.48
N LYS A 35 1.03 -15.06 -0.69
CA LYS A 35 1.37 -15.00 0.74
C LYS A 35 0.16 -14.99 1.67
N SER A 36 -1.07 -15.01 1.14
CA SER A 36 -2.30 -14.88 1.95
C SER A 36 -2.26 -13.64 2.85
N ILE A 37 -1.70 -12.54 2.35
CA ILE A 37 -1.63 -11.24 3.04
C ILE A 37 -2.63 -10.28 2.38
N GLU A 38 -3.68 -9.92 3.11
CA GLU A 38 -4.67 -8.95 2.64
C GLU A 38 -4.26 -7.52 3.01
N LEU A 39 -4.03 -6.68 1.99
CA LEU A 39 -3.79 -5.26 2.20
C LEU A 39 -5.11 -4.47 2.17
N VAL A 40 -5.27 -3.58 3.14
CA VAL A 40 -6.35 -2.59 3.19
C VAL A 40 -5.78 -1.19 3.33
N LEU A 41 -6.49 -0.18 2.81
CA LEU A 41 -6.17 1.23 2.99
C LEU A 41 -7.21 1.87 3.90
N PHE A 42 -6.85 2.14 5.16
CA PHE A 42 -7.78 2.67 6.17
C PHE A 42 -9.09 1.85 6.21
N ARG A 43 -8.94 0.53 6.38
CA ARG A 43 -10.02 -0.49 6.36
C ARG A 43 -10.73 -0.72 5.02
N ASN A 44 -10.39 -0.01 3.95
CA ASN A 44 -10.92 -0.28 2.61
C ASN A 44 -10.11 -1.38 1.93
N PRO A 45 -10.71 -2.47 1.45
CA PRO A 45 -9.99 -3.54 0.77
C PRO A 45 -9.38 -3.06 -0.54
N LEU A 46 -8.16 -3.52 -0.83
CA LEU A 46 -7.40 -3.17 -2.04
C LEU A 46 -7.41 -4.27 -3.10
N VAL A 47 -7.75 -5.50 -2.73
CA VAL A 47 -7.89 -6.63 -3.68
C VAL A 47 -9.04 -6.34 -4.66
N ASP A 48 -8.86 -6.75 -5.92
CA ASP A 48 -9.80 -6.55 -7.03
C ASP A 48 -10.16 -5.09 -7.32
N LYS A 49 -9.29 -4.14 -6.94
CA LYS A 49 -9.49 -2.71 -7.22
C LYS A 49 -8.81 -2.28 -8.52
N ARG A 50 -9.53 -1.48 -9.30
CA ARG A 50 -8.98 -0.77 -10.47
C ARG A 50 -8.13 0.41 -10.01
N ALA A 51 -7.22 0.85 -10.87
CA ALA A 51 -6.32 1.98 -10.60
C ALA A 51 -7.08 3.26 -10.17
N SER A 52 -8.21 3.58 -10.80
CA SER A 52 -9.02 4.74 -10.41
C SER A 52 -9.61 4.62 -9.00
N GLU A 53 -10.05 3.42 -8.61
CA GLU A 53 -10.58 3.19 -7.26
C GLU A 53 -9.49 3.32 -6.21
N VAL A 54 -8.29 2.78 -6.47
CA VAL A 54 -7.14 2.94 -5.57
C VAL A 54 -6.77 4.42 -5.41
N LEU A 55 -6.69 5.17 -6.51
CA LEU A 55 -6.39 6.60 -6.46
C LEU A 55 -7.47 7.39 -5.70
N ASN A 56 -8.74 7.04 -5.87
CA ASN A 56 -9.83 7.64 -5.10
C ASN A 56 -9.70 7.35 -3.61
N LEU A 57 -9.34 6.12 -3.23
CA LEU A 57 -9.12 5.76 -1.82
C LEU A 57 -7.93 6.54 -1.23
N ILE A 58 -6.84 6.75 -1.99
CA ILE A 58 -5.70 7.58 -1.57
C ILE A 58 -6.12 9.04 -1.41
N ALA A 59 -6.87 9.59 -2.35
CA ALA A 59 -7.38 10.96 -2.28
C ALA A 59 -8.30 11.16 -1.06
N TYR A 60 -9.23 10.24 -0.83
CA TYR A 60 -10.10 10.25 0.35
C TYR A 60 -9.32 10.14 1.65
N ALA A 61 -8.31 9.27 1.69
CA ALA A 61 -7.44 9.14 2.85
C ALA A 61 -6.75 10.47 3.18
N LYS A 62 -6.20 11.17 2.17
CA LYS A 62 -5.56 12.47 2.35
C LYS A 62 -6.47 13.50 3.03
N GLU A 63 -7.75 13.51 2.68
CA GLU A 63 -8.76 14.38 3.30
C GLU A 63 -9.05 13.97 4.75
N PHE A 64 -9.21 12.67 5.01
CA PHE A 64 -9.57 12.14 6.32
C PHE A 64 -8.45 12.29 7.37
N VAL A 65 -7.20 11.96 7.02
CA VAL A 65 -6.06 12.08 7.94
C VAL A 65 -5.44 13.48 7.96
N SER A 66 -5.96 14.41 7.14
CA SER A 66 -5.43 15.78 6.96
C SER A 66 -3.92 15.83 6.71
N LYS A 67 -3.36 14.77 6.11
CA LYS A 67 -1.93 14.64 5.82
C LYS A 67 -1.72 14.03 4.44
N PRO A 68 -0.67 14.45 3.72
CA PRO A 68 -0.38 13.93 2.38
C PRO A 68 0.11 12.49 2.49
N ILE A 69 -0.76 11.54 2.13
CA ILE A 69 -0.36 10.18 1.76
C ILE A 69 -0.48 10.12 0.24
N SER A 70 0.62 9.82 -0.43
CA SER A 70 0.65 9.61 -1.87
C SER A 70 0.61 8.13 -2.23
N ILE A 71 0.35 7.83 -3.51
CA ILE A 71 0.49 6.46 -4.02
C ILE A 71 1.94 5.94 -3.86
N GLN A 72 2.94 6.82 -3.93
CA GLN A 72 4.34 6.42 -3.76
C GLN A 72 4.62 5.97 -2.32
N ASP A 73 4.04 6.65 -1.33
CA ASP A 73 4.18 6.26 0.07
C ASP A 73 3.60 4.86 0.31
N ALA A 74 2.41 4.60 -0.24
CA ALA A 74 1.78 3.28 -0.16
C ALA A 74 2.61 2.22 -0.92
N LEU A 75 3.07 2.52 -2.13
CA LEU A 75 3.89 1.62 -2.94
C LEU A 75 5.18 1.21 -2.23
N ASP A 76 5.88 2.17 -1.64
CA ASP A 76 7.15 1.89 -0.97
C ASP A 76 6.96 1.00 0.28
N ILE A 77 5.87 1.19 1.03
CA ILE A 77 5.52 0.29 2.14
C ILE A 77 5.11 -1.09 1.64
N ALA A 78 4.38 -1.17 0.52
CA ALA A 78 3.99 -2.45 -0.07
C ALA A 78 5.22 -3.25 -0.53
N LYS A 79 6.20 -2.59 -1.15
CA LYS A 79 7.50 -3.18 -1.50
C LYS A 79 8.26 -3.67 -0.28
N ALA A 80 8.23 -2.91 0.82
CA ALA A 80 8.84 -3.33 2.08
C ALA A 80 8.17 -4.58 2.65
N ILE A 81 6.83 -4.65 2.65
CA ILE A 81 6.08 -5.84 3.04
C ILE A 81 6.41 -7.04 2.15
N GLN A 82 6.50 -6.84 0.83
CA GLN A 82 6.81 -7.90 -0.13
C GLN A 82 8.17 -8.57 0.12
N GLN A 83 9.16 -7.81 0.61
CA GLN A 83 10.50 -8.31 0.94
C GLN A 83 10.56 -9.10 2.25
N LEU A 84 9.55 -8.98 3.12
CA LEU A 84 9.51 -9.67 4.40
C LEU A 84 8.86 -11.05 4.26
N ASP A 85 9.33 -11.97 5.09
CA ASP A 85 8.66 -13.24 5.35
C ASP A 85 7.70 -13.03 6.51
N LEU A 86 6.41 -12.90 6.17
CA LEU A 86 5.34 -12.61 7.11
C LEU A 86 4.29 -13.72 7.01
N PRO A 87 3.70 -14.17 8.13
CA PRO A 87 2.61 -15.11 8.08
C PRO A 87 1.35 -14.44 7.47
N SER A 88 0.38 -15.28 7.08
CA SER A 88 -0.92 -14.82 6.62
C SER A 88 -1.51 -13.81 7.60
N SER A 89 -1.90 -12.65 7.07
CA SER A 89 -2.29 -11.51 7.88
C SER A 89 -3.14 -10.51 7.09
N LYS A 90 -3.85 -9.65 7.81
CA LYS A 90 -4.56 -8.50 7.25
C LYS A 90 -3.90 -7.23 7.74
N LEU A 91 -3.34 -6.43 6.82
CA LEU A 91 -2.50 -5.27 7.14
C LEU A 91 -3.13 -3.98 6.60
N ASP A 92 -3.21 -2.96 7.45
CA ASP A 92 -3.63 -1.62 7.02
C ASP A 92 -2.41 -0.81 6.56
N ILE A 93 -2.24 -0.74 5.24
CA ILE A 93 -1.10 -0.06 4.63
C ILE A 93 -1.18 1.46 4.78
N GLY A 94 -2.40 2.02 4.84
CA GLY A 94 -2.60 3.45 5.03
C GLY A 94 -2.08 3.89 6.39
N LYS A 95 -2.36 3.10 7.42
CA LYS A 95 -1.80 3.31 8.76
C LYS A 95 -0.28 3.16 8.78
N LEU A 96 0.28 2.14 8.14
CA LEU A 96 1.72 1.93 8.08
C LEU A 96 2.44 3.08 7.38
N ALA A 97 1.93 3.55 6.24
CA ALA A 97 2.47 4.69 5.51
C ALA A 97 2.40 5.99 6.36
N TYR A 98 1.26 6.23 7.00
CA TYR A 98 1.07 7.38 7.89
C TYR A 98 2.04 7.36 9.08
N GLU A 99 2.20 6.22 9.75
CA GLU A 99 3.14 6.07 10.86
C GLU A 99 4.59 6.19 10.39
N CYS A 100 4.95 5.64 9.22
CA CYS A 100 6.28 5.78 8.65
C CYS A 100 6.60 7.25 8.40
N TYR A 101 5.66 8.01 7.84
CA TYR A 101 5.80 9.44 7.62
C TYR A 101 6.01 10.20 8.95
N LEU A 102 5.26 9.87 10.00
CA LEU A 102 5.41 10.50 11.32
C LEU A 102 6.76 10.23 11.98
N ASN A 103 7.35 9.06 11.70
CA ASN A 103 8.65 8.65 12.24
C ASN A 103 9.84 9.14 11.39
N SER A 104 9.61 9.99 10.37
CA SER A 104 10.58 10.44 9.37
C SER A 104 11.78 11.27 9.88
N LYS A 105 11.90 11.49 11.20
CA LYS A 105 13.21 11.84 11.80
C LYS A 105 14.24 10.71 11.67
N ASN A 106 13.79 9.47 11.48
CA ASN A 106 14.61 8.32 11.12
C ASN A 106 14.18 7.83 9.74
N SER A 107 14.65 8.51 8.68
CA SER A 107 14.57 8.06 7.29
C SER A 107 15.41 6.79 7.03
N GLY A 108 15.38 5.85 7.97
CA GLY A 108 15.98 4.54 7.87
C GLY A 108 15.06 3.63 7.09
N ASP A 109 15.68 2.77 6.30
CA ASP A 109 15.13 1.59 5.64
C ASP A 109 13.65 1.27 5.97
N LYS A 110 12.76 1.46 4.99
CA LYS A 110 11.33 1.16 5.12
C LYS A 110 11.08 -0.30 5.47
N VAL A 111 11.97 -1.21 5.06
CA VAL A 111 11.91 -2.63 5.43
C VAL A 111 12.11 -2.77 6.94
N ALA A 112 13.13 -2.13 7.50
CA ALA A 112 13.38 -2.14 8.94
C ALA A 112 12.21 -1.54 9.73
N PHE A 113 11.59 -0.46 9.24
CA PHE A 113 10.38 0.11 9.83
C PHE A 113 9.24 -0.90 9.88
N VAL A 114 8.90 -1.52 8.74
CA VAL A 114 7.80 -2.50 8.66
C VAL A 114 8.12 -3.71 9.53
N GLN A 115 9.35 -4.22 9.49
CA GLN A 115 9.79 -5.34 10.32
C GLN A 115 9.65 -5.03 11.81
N GLN A 116 10.08 -3.84 12.25
CA GLN A 116 9.95 -3.42 13.65
C GLN A 116 8.48 -3.29 14.06
N LYS A 117 7.62 -2.77 13.18
CA LYS A 117 6.18 -2.62 13.45
C LYS A 117 5.45 -3.96 13.51
N LEU A 118 5.84 -4.90 12.66
CA LEU A 118 5.22 -6.23 12.54
C LEU A 118 5.95 -7.32 13.33
N LYS A 119 6.96 -6.97 14.14
CA LYS A 119 7.78 -7.94 14.91
C LYS A 119 6.99 -8.90 15.80
N ASN A 120 5.80 -8.50 16.24
CA ASN A 120 4.92 -9.30 17.10
C ASN A 120 3.87 -10.08 16.29
N ALA A 121 3.82 -9.92 14.97
CA ALA A 121 2.92 -10.64 14.07
C ALA A 121 3.52 -12.01 13.70
N THR A 122 3.80 -12.83 14.71
CA THR A 122 4.50 -14.13 14.55
C THR A 122 3.58 -15.34 14.56
N ALA A 123 2.31 -15.19 14.97
CA ALA A 123 1.38 -16.31 15.10
C ALA A 123 0.14 -16.10 14.22
N ALA A 124 0.12 -16.79 13.07
CA ALA A 124 -1.13 -17.07 12.36
C ALA A 124 -1.67 -18.43 12.83
N LYS A 125 -2.98 -18.52 13.05
CA LYS A 125 -3.62 -19.83 13.26
C LYS A 125 -3.57 -20.59 11.94
N ASP A 126 -3.19 -21.86 12.01
CA ASP A 126 -3.18 -22.76 10.86
C ASP A 126 -4.58 -22.79 10.21
N ILE A 127 -4.67 -22.46 8.92
CA ILE A 127 -5.93 -22.40 8.17
C ILE A 127 -6.21 -23.80 7.64
N ARG A 128 -7.13 -24.52 8.28
CA ARG A 128 -7.54 -25.84 7.82
C ARG A 128 -8.54 -25.71 6.66
N PRO A 129 -8.31 -26.37 5.51
CA PRO A 129 -9.29 -26.46 4.43
C PRO A 129 -10.62 -27.01 4.97
N LYS A 130 -11.74 -26.43 4.52
CA LYS A 130 -13.07 -26.99 4.74
C LYS A 130 -13.63 -27.43 3.40
N ASP A 131 -14.18 -28.64 3.35
CA ASP A 131 -14.97 -29.07 2.21
C ASP A 131 -16.22 -28.20 2.09
N VAL A 132 -16.38 -27.59 0.91
CA VAL A 132 -17.56 -26.84 0.52
C VAL A 132 -18.03 -27.40 -0.83
N VAL A 133 -19.21 -28.03 -0.83
CA VAL A 133 -19.91 -28.43 -2.06
C VAL A 133 -20.84 -27.27 -2.42
N LEU A 134 -20.65 -26.70 -3.61
CA LEU A 134 -21.50 -25.64 -4.19
C LEU A 134 -22.78 -26.23 -4.79
#